data_AF-A0A2D6X6W5-F1
#
_entry.id   AF-A0A2D6X6W5-F1
#
_cell.length_a   1.000
_cell.length_b   1.000
_cell.length_c   1.000
_cell.angle_alpha   90.00
_cell.angle_beta   90.00
_cell.angle_gamma   90.00
#
_symmetry.space_group_name_H-M   'P 1'
#
loop_
_entity.id
_entity.type
_entity.pdbx_description
1 polymer ?
#
loop_
_entity_poly.entity_id
_entity_poly.type
_entity_poly.pdbx_seq_one_letter_code
_entity_poly.pdbx_strand_id
1 'polypeptide(L)'
;MPKDTQKFRIYEDVGPPPANPGPPKKWGYLPLETINVGDCLELPMDPEQASAKAQAIRNYAGRVAKKTQRKFSVRITDYGIGIWRTK
;
A
#
# COMPACT_ATOMS: atom_id res chain seq x y z
N MET A 1 14.74 44.78 10.27
CA MET A 1 14.47 43.55 11.04
C MET A 1 14.18 42.43 10.05
N PRO A 2 14.97 41.35 9.97
CA PRO A 2 14.60 40.21 9.13
C PRO A 2 13.53 39.36 9.85
N LYS A 3 12.48 38.99 9.11
CA LYS A 3 11.43 38.06 9.53
C LYS A 3 11.86 36.64 9.16
N ASP A 4 12.35 35.87 10.13
CA ASP A 4 12.57 34.45 9.94
C ASP A 4 11.24 33.71 9.85
N THR A 5 10.93 33.22 8.66
CA THR A 5 9.69 32.46 8.37
C THR A 5 10.01 30.97 8.45
N GLN A 6 10.20 30.46 9.66
CA GLN A 6 10.66 29.08 9.83
C GLN A 6 9.49 28.09 9.66
N LYS A 7 9.45 27.40 8.51
CA LYS A 7 8.40 26.43 8.09
C LYS A 7 8.59 25.01 8.67
N PHE A 8 9.28 24.85 9.78
CA PHE A 8 9.57 23.53 10.34
C PHE A 8 9.61 23.55 11.86
N ARG A 9 9.27 22.40 12.45
CA ARG A 9 9.34 22.16 13.89
C ARG A 9 10.45 21.15 14.17
N ILE A 10 11.31 21.49 15.11
CA ILE A 10 12.38 20.62 15.62
C ILE A 10 11.92 20.17 17.01
N TYR A 11 12.01 18.88 17.29
CA TYR A 11 11.72 18.30 18.60
C TYR A 11 13.02 17.78 19.20
N GLU A 12 13.37 18.26 20.39
CA GLU A 12 14.50 17.79 21.18
C GLU A 12 14.02 16.67 22.13
N ASP A 13 14.93 15.78 22.57
CA ASP A 13 14.66 14.64 23.49
C ASP A 13 13.66 13.56 23.00
N VAL A 14 13.55 13.33 21.68
CA VAL A 14 12.62 12.33 21.10
C VAL A 14 13.02 10.86 21.26
N GLY A 15 14.07 10.56 22.03
CA GLY A 15 14.58 9.20 22.24
C GLY A 15 15.26 8.59 21.00
N PRO A 16 15.72 7.33 21.09
CA PRO A 16 16.40 6.67 19.98
C PRO A 16 15.43 6.46 18.80
N PRO A 17 15.92 6.54 17.56
CA PRO A 17 15.10 6.25 16.39
C PRO A 17 14.50 4.83 16.50
N PRO A 18 13.28 4.60 15.99
CA PRO A 18 12.68 3.27 15.98
C PRO A 18 13.66 2.27 15.37
N ALA A 19 13.94 1.17 16.06
CA ALA A 19 14.99 0.21 15.69
C ALA A 19 14.77 -0.49 14.33
N ASN A 20 13.55 -0.46 13.81
CA ASN A 20 13.20 -0.96 12.48
C ASN A 20 12.13 -0.06 11.86
N PRO A 21 12.47 1.15 11.37
CA PRO A 21 11.57 1.94 10.56
C PRO A 21 11.66 1.34 9.16
N GLY A 22 11.26 0.07 9.02
CA GLY A 22 11.15 -0.55 7.72
C GLY A 22 10.33 0.40 6.85
N PRO A 23 10.76 0.67 5.61
CA PRO A 23 10.12 1.69 4.79
C PRO A 23 8.61 1.45 4.78
N PRO A 24 7.79 2.49 5.00
CA PRO A 24 6.34 2.35 5.01
C PRO A 24 5.94 1.58 3.75
N LYS A 25 5.47 0.35 3.91
CA LYS A 25 5.06 -0.44 2.76
C LYS A 25 3.82 0.27 2.24
N LYS A 26 3.94 0.92 1.07
CA LYS A 26 2.87 1.71 0.43
C LYS A 26 1.51 1.02 0.40
N TRP A 27 1.51 -0.32 0.44
CA TRP A 27 0.32 -1.18 0.44
C TRP A 27 0.34 -2.23 1.58
N GLY A 28 1.18 -2.05 2.60
CA GLY A 28 1.39 -3.01 3.68
C GLY A 28 0.20 -3.20 4.62
N TYR A 29 -0.77 -2.30 4.56
CA TYR A 29 -2.04 -2.39 5.27
C TYR A 29 -3.05 -3.31 4.58
N LEU A 30 -2.78 -3.76 3.35
CA LEU A 30 -3.70 -4.63 2.62
C LEU A 30 -3.65 -6.06 3.22
N PRO A 31 -4.81 -6.63 3.63
CA PRO A 31 -4.90 -7.94 4.27
C PRO A 31 -4.75 -9.10 3.26
N LEU A 32 -3.83 -9.02 2.30
CA LEU A 32 -3.63 -10.06 1.27
C LEU A 32 -3.21 -11.41 1.86
N GLU A 33 -2.63 -11.42 3.07
CA GLU A 33 -2.25 -12.63 3.80
C GLU A 33 -3.42 -13.29 4.55
N THR A 34 -4.60 -12.66 4.63
CA THR A 34 -5.75 -13.22 5.37
C THR A 34 -6.97 -13.51 4.49
N ILE A 35 -7.04 -12.98 3.26
CA ILE A 35 -8.15 -13.27 2.34
C ILE A 35 -8.17 -14.74 1.88
N ASN A 36 -9.37 -15.32 1.78
CA ASN A 36 -9.59 -16.71 1.37
C ASN A 36 -9.76 -16.83 -0.14
N VAL A 37 -9.60 -18.05 -0.68
CA VAL A 37 -9.79 -18.30 -2.13
C VAL A 37 -11.24 -18.02 -2.50
N GLY A 38 -11.44 -17.21 -3.55
CA GLY A 38 -12.76 -16.71 -3.96
C GLY A 38 -13.07 -15.31 -3.47
N ASP A 39 -12.39 -14.81 -2.43
CA ASP A 39 -12.61 -13.47 -1.92
C ASP A 39 -12.03 -12.41 -2.86
N CYS A 40 -12.71 -11.25 -2.89
CA CYS A 40 -12.24 -10.04 -3.57
C CYS A 40 -12.02 -8.93 -2.53
N LEU A 41 -10.85 -8.32 -2.57
CA LEU A 41 -10.57 -7.07 -1.89
C LEU A 41 -10.67 -5.93 -2.90
N GLU A 42 -11.60 -5.01 -2.70
CA GLU A 42 -11.75 -3.82 -3.53
C GLU A 42 -11.08 -2.61 -2.89
N LEU A 43 -10.35 -1.86 -3.70
CA LEU A 43 -9.75 -0.59 -3.34
C LEU A 43 -10.49 0.53 -4.07
N PRO A 44 -11.43 1.20 -3.40
CA PRO A 44 -12.24 2.21 -4.04
C PRO A 44 -11.38 3.42 -4.41
N MET A 45 -11.40 3.81 -5.68
CA MET A 45 -10.70 5.00 -6.18
C MET A 45 -11.20 5.37 -7.58
N ASP A 46 -10.93 6.61 -8.00
CA ASP A 46 -11.29 7.06 -9.34
C ASP A 46 -10.59 6.23 -10.44
N PRO A 47 -11.23 6.04 -11.61
CA PRO A 47 -10.66 5.24 -12.70
C PRO A 47 -9.26 5.68 -13.15
N GLU A 48 -9.01 7.00 -13.17
CA GLU A 48 -7.70 7.56 -13.52
C GLU A 48 -6.63 7.17 -12.48
N GLN A 49 -6.97 7.28 -11.20
CA GLN A 49 -6.10 6.84 -10.11
C GLN A 49 -5.88 5.33 -10.12
N ALA A 50 -6.93 4.56 -10.42
CA ALA A 50 -6.89 3.11 -10.54
C ALA A 50 -5.91 2.70 -11.65
N SER A 51 -6.00 3.33 -12.82
CA SER A 51 -5.06 3.09 -13.93
C SER A 51 -3.62 3.38 -13.54
N ALA A 52 -3.37 4.55 -12.92
CA ALA A 52 -2.02 4.95 -12.49
C ALA A 52 -1.42 4.03 -11.41
N LYS A 53 -2.26 3.46 -10.53
CA LYS A 53 -1.82 2.63 -9.38
C LYS A 53 -1.88 1.12 -9.67
N ALA A 54 -2.62 0.67 -10.67
CA ALA A 54 -2.86 -0.75 -10.95
C ALA A 54 -1.57 -1.57 -11.07
N GLN A 55 -0.57 -1.06 -11.79
CA GLN A 55 0.70 -1.77 -11.94
C GLN A 55 1.47 -1.89 -10.63
N ALA A 56 1.45 -0.84 -9.80
CA ALA A 56 2.09 -0.89 -8.48
C ALA A 56 1.43 -1.93 -7.56
N ILE A 57 0.10 -2.04 -7.64
CA ILE A 57 -0.67 -3.05 -6.88
C ILE A 57 -0.40 -4.46 -7.41
N ARG A 58 -0.36 -4.67 -8.73
CA ARG A 58 0.04 -5.95 -9.35
C ARG A 58 1.41 -6.39 -8.86
N ASN A 59 2.39 -5.49 -8.86
CA ASN A 59 3.75 -5.78 -8.36
C ASN A 59 3.76 -6.09 -6.86
N TYR A 60 2.94 -5.41 -6.06
CA TYR A 60 2.82 -5.70 -4.63
C TYR A 60 2.18 -7.08 -4.37
N ALA A 61 1.03 -7.36 -4.99
CA ALA A 61 0.36 -8.65 -4.90
C ALA A 61 1.27 -9.79 -5.38
N GLY A 62 2.07 -9.58 -6.43
CA GLY A 62 3.08 -10.53 -6.88
C GLY A 62 4.21 -10.80 -5.88
N ARG A 63 4.63 -9.78 -5.10
CA ARG A 63 5.60 -9.97 -4.01
C ARG A 63 5.01 -10.77 -2.86
N VAL A 64 3.78 -10.43 -2.45
CA VAL A 64 3.06 -11.19 -1.42
C VAL A 64 2.85 -12.63 -1.88
N ALA A 65 2.51 -12.83 -3.16
CA ALA A 65 2.34 -14.14 -3.75
C ALA A 65 3.57 -15.02 -3.64
N LYS A 66 4.75 -14.47 -3.95
CA LYS A 66 6.03 -15.19 -3.80
C LYS A 66 6.34 -15.52 -2.35
N LYS A 67 6.08 -14.57 -1.42
CA LYS A 67 6.34 -14.75 0.01
C LYS A 67 5.45 -15.83 0.65
N THR A 68 4.18 -15.89 0.24
CA THR A 68 3.16 -16.71 0.90
C THR A 68 2.72 -17.92 0.09
N GLN A 69 3.27 -18.10 -1.12
CA GLN A 69 2.85 -19.10 -2.12
C GLN A 69 1.36 -18.97 -2.55
N ARG A 70 0.82 -17.77 -2.45
CA ARG A 70 -0.60 -17.43 -2.71
C ARG A 70 -0.75 -16.73 -4.06
N LYS A 71 -1.61 -17.19 -4.97
CA LYS A 71 -1.94 -16.45 -6.21
C LYS A 71 -3.08 -15.43 -6.08
N PHE A 72 -2.88 -14.26 -6.69
CA PHE A 72 -3.87 -13.20 -6.76
C PHE A 72 -4.10 -12.77 -8.21
N SER A 73 -5.33 -12.36 -8.53
CA SER A 73 -5.66 -11.65 -9.78
C SER A 73 -5.98 -10.21 -9.44
N VAL A 74 -5.42 -9.25 -10.17
CA VAL A 74 -5.69 -7.83 -9.96
C VAL A 74 -6.29 -7.26 -11.23
N ARG A 75 -7.44 -6.59 -11.13
CA ARG A 75 -8.13 -5.93 -12.25
C ARG A 75 -8.64 -4.56 -11.83
N ILE A 76 -8.75 -3.67 -12.80
CA ILE A 76 -9.46 -2.40 -12.63
C ILE A 76 -10.94 -2.73 -12.73
N THR A 77 -11.72 -2.23 -11.77
CA THR A 77 -13.18 -2.32 -11.73
C THR A 77 -13.77 -0.93 -11.90
N ASP A 78 -15.08 -0.83 -12.11
CA ASP A 78 -15.78 0.46 -12.19
C ASP A 78 -15.68 1.26 -10.89
N TYR A 79 -15.39 0.59 -9.78
CA TYR A 79 -15.27 1.18 -8.44
C TYR A 79 -13.80 1.42 -8.02
N GLY A 80 -12.81 0.96 -8.79
CA GLY A 80 -11.39 1.14 -8.49
C GLY A 80 -10.52 -0.05 -8.87
N ILE A 81 -9.87 -0.69 -7.89
CA ILE A 81 -9.02 -1.87 -8.12
C ILE A 81 -9.51 -3.06 -7.30
N GLY A 82 -9.89 -4.14 -7.98
CA GLY A 82 -10.19 -5.43 -7.35
C GLY A 82 -8.97 -6.34 -7.29
N ILE A 83 -8.79 -7.02 -6.16
CA ILE A 83 -7.76 -8.03 -5.91
C ILE A 83 -8.44 -9.33 -5.48
N TRP A 84 -8.50 -10.31 -6.38
CA TRP A 84 -9.09 -11.62 -6.12
C TRP A 84 -8.03 -12.63 -5.68
N ARG A 85 -8.35 -13.42 -4.67
CA ARG A 85 -7.55 -14.60 -4.30
C ARG A 85 -7.95 -15.78 -5.18
N THR A 86 -7.03 -16.28 -6.01
CA THR A 86 -7.36 -17.32 -7.00
C THR A 86 -6.88 -18.72 -6.65
N LYS A 87 -5.74 -18.87 -5.97
CA LYS A 87 -5.20 -20.16 -5.53
C LYS A 87 -4.36 -20.01 -4.28
#